data_AF-G0M740-F1
#
_entry.id   AF-G0M740-F1
#
_cell.length_a   1.000
_cell.length_b   1.000
_cell.length_c   1.000
_cell.angle_alpha   90.00
_cell.angle_beta   90.00
_cell.angle_gamma   90.00
#
_symmetry.space_group_name_H-M   'P 1'
#
loop_
_entity.id
_entity.type
_entity.pdbx_description
1 polymer ?
#
loop_
_entity_poly.entity_id
_entity_poly.type
_entity_poly.pdbx_seq_one_letter_code
_entity_poly.pdbx_strand_id
1 'polypeptide(L)'
;MPDGIKVAVFVEDIEEAGAWNASAIGYRAEIHVPQMTMDKLPEDLHNFEILSEEGKVAYQLLLNHFLHEVLHMFGAFHSDSGIMSGVIQLFDRSDNGFQLINALDDITAKIVSETLLDEIFNKSPSVIMSFDRESNSLYLSSDIEIVLVVFLKQTRYTKKFFYCYTSEFHCTAPGKSEWDAVFVQFLYGASIYYTQSSIYNNRVFDRFRGR
;
A
#
# COMPACT_ATOMS: atom_id res chain seq x y z
N MET A 1 -23.24 9.85 -0.25
CA MET A 1 -22.36 8.88 0.43
C MET A 1 -21.24 8.56 -0.54
N PRO A 2 -19.96 8.45 -0.12
CA PRO A 2 -18.95 7.85 -0.98
C PRO A 2 -19.35 6.38 -1.19
N ASP A 3 -19.26 5.86 -2.41
CA ASP A 3 -19.75 4.54 -2.83
C ASP A 3 -18.97 3.33 -2.23
N GLY A 4 -18.32 3.50 -1.09
CA GLY A 4 -17.52 2.46 -0.43
C GLY A 4 -16.28 2.05 -1.23
N ILE A 5 -15.66 0.95 -0.79
CA ILE A 5 -14.57 0.28 -1.49
C ILE A 5 -15.14 -0.48 -2.69
N LYS A 6 -14.61 -0.23 -3.89
CA LYS A 6 -15.01 -0.95 -5.12
C LYS A 6 -13.85 -1.77 -5.67
N VAL A 7 -14.03 -3.08 -5.71
CA VAL A 7 -13.10 -3.99 -6.40
C VAL A 7 -13.81 -4.54 -7.64
N ALA A 8 -13.22 -4.36 -8.81
CA ALA A 8 -13.70 -4.93 -10.07
C ALA A 8 -12.70 -5.98 -10.56
N VAL A 9 -13.20 -7.18 -10.85
CA VAL A 9 -12.40 -8.27 -11.41
C VAL A 9 -12.88 -8.50 -12.84
N PHE A 10 -11.97 -8.35 -13.80
CA PHE A 10 -12.23 -8.58 -15.22
C PHE A 10 -11.56 -9.90 -15.61
N VAL A 11 -12.33 -10.82 -16.20
CA VAL A 11 -11.79 -12.05 -16.78
C VAL A 11 -11.71 -11.85 -18.28
N GLU A 12 -10.49 -11.92 -18.82
CA GLU A 12 -10.20 -11.49 -20.19
C GLU A 12 -9.36 -12.51 -20.93
N ASP A 13 -9.51 -12.57 -22.25
CA ASP A 13 -8.74 -13.44 -23.13
C ASP A 13 -7.41 -12.73 -23.50
N ILE A 14 -6.46 -12.74 -22.56
CA ILE A 14 -5.14 -12.11 -22.67
C ILE A 14 -4.03 -13.17 -22.75
N GLU A 15 -3.09 -13.01 -23.69
CA GLU A 15 -1.91 -13.87 -23.78
C GLU A 15 -1.02 -13.69 -22.54
N GLU A 16 -0.59 -14.82 -21.96
CA GLU A 16 -0.11 -15.05 -20.58
C GLU A 16 1.05 -14.15 -20.08
N ALA A 17 1.65 -13.31 -20.94
CA ALA A 17 2.81 -12.47 -20.61
C ALA A 17 2.55 -10.94 -20.63
N GLY A 18 1.36 -10.49 -21.02
CA GLY A 18 1.04 -9.07 -21.18
C GLY A 18 0.59 -8.38 -19.89
N ALA A 19 1.33 -8.51 -18.79
CA ALA A 19 1.07 -7.91 -17.48
C ALA A 19 -0.33 -8.20 -16.91
N TRP A 20 -0.39 -8.97 -15.83
CA TRP A 20 -1.51 -8.90 -14.90
C TRP A 20 -1.67 -7.44 -14.48
N ASN A 21 -2.57 -6.72 -15.14
CA ASN A 21 -2.77 -5.30 -14.94
C ASN A 21 -3.71 -5.18 -13.77
N ALA A 22 -3.14 -5.23 -12.58
CA ALA A 22 -3.83 -4.89 -11.36
C ALA A 22 -3.44 -3.45 -11.00
N SER A 23 -4.43 -2.62 -10.69
CA SER A 23 -4.16 -1.25 -10.23
C SER A 23 -5.21 -0.78 -9.25
N ALA A 24 -4.75 -0.13 -8.19
CA ALA A 24 -5.58 0.57 -7.24
C ALA A 24 -5.37 2.08 -7.34
N ILE A 25 -6.48 2.82 -7.52
CA ILE A 25 -6.50 4.28 -7.48
C ILE A 25 -7.59 4.73 -6.50
N GLY A 26 -7.16 5.31 -5.38
CA GLY A 26 -8.09 5.77 -4.34
C GLY A 26 -8.84 4.59 -3.69
N TYR A 27 -10.17 4.59 -3.80
CA TYR A 27 -11.05 3.55 -3.25
C TYR A 27 -11.51 2.53 -4.30
N ARG A 28 -10.82 2.47 -5.46
CA ARG A 28 -11.12 1.51 -6.52
C ARG A 28 -9.88 0.66 -6.83
N ALA A 29 -10.07 -0.64 -6.88
CA ALA A 29 -9.11 -1.58 -7.46
C ALA A 29 -9.71 -2.27 -8.68
N GLU A 30 -8.90 -2.40 -9.72
CA GLU A 30 -9.20 -3.17 -10.92
C GLU A 30 -8.18 -4.28 -11.04
N ILE A 31 -8.66 -5.52 -11.20
CA ILE A 31 -7.85 -6.71 -11.29
C ILE A 31 -8.22 -7.41 -12.60
N HIS A 32 -7.29 -7.44 -13.54
CA HIS A 32 -7.47 -8.11 -14.82
C HIS A 32 -6.83 -9.50 -14.75
N VAL A 33 -7.65 -10.52 -14.99
CA VAL A 33 -7.30 -11.94 -14.84
C VAL A 33 -7.39 -12.63 -16.20
N PRO A 34 -6.33 -13.34 -16.63
CA PRO A 34 -6.40 -14.18 -17.83
C PRO A 34 -7.44 -15.29 -17.67
N GLN A 35 -8.31 -15.48 -18.68
CA GLN A 35 -9.30 -16.56 -18.73
C GLN A 35 -8.64 -17.92 -18.51
N MET A 36 -7.48 -18.18 -19.12
CA MET A 36 -6.71 -19.41 -18.92
C MET A 36 -6.29 -19.68 -17.48
N THR A 37 -6.21 -18.65 -16.62
CA THR A 37 -5.95 -18.83 -15.19
C THR A 37 -7.22 -19.19 -14.44
N MET A 38 -8.36 -18.60 -14.84
CA MET A 38 -9.67 -18.98 -14.29
C MET A 38 -10.07 -20.40 -14.68
N ASP A 39 -9.73 -20.85 -15.90
CA ASP A 39 -10.01 -22.20 -16.38
C ASP A 39 -9.29 -23.30 -15.59
N LYS A 40 -8.23 -22.95 -14.85
CA LYS A 40 -7.49 -23.85 -13.94
C LYS A 40 -8.23 -24.05 -12.60
N LEU A 41 -9.27 -23.27 -12.33
CA LEU A 41 -10.04 -23.33 -11.09
C LEU A 41 -11.35 -24.11 -11.30
N PRO A 42 -11.78 -24.90 -10.30
CA PRO A 42 -13.11 -25.49 -10.33
C PRO A 42 -14.18 -24.39 -10.15
N GLU A 43 -15.37 -24.65 -10.68
CA GLU A 43 -16.55 -23.78 -10.47
C GLU A 43 -16.91 -23.64 -8.98
N ASP A 44 -16.58 -24.65 -8.16
CA ASP A 44 -16.78 -24.67 -6.72
C ASP A 44 -15.45 -24.61 -5.95
N LEU A 45 -15.14 -23.43 -5.41
CA LEU A 45 -13.91 -23.11 -4.66
C LEU A 45 -14.01 -23.43 -3.15
N HIS A 46 -15.06 -24.08 -2.67
CA HIS A 46 -15.33 -24.18 -1.23
C HIS A 46 -14.29 -24.95 -0.40
N ASN A 47 -13.33 -25.67 -1.01
CA ASN A 47 -12.27 -26.34 -0.28
C ASN A 47 -10.91 -26.37 -1.02
N PHE A 48 -9.92 -25.66 -0.48
CA PHE A 48 -8.55 -25.60 -1.00
C PHE A 48 -7.86 -26.98 -1.04
N GLU A 49 -8.20 -27.90 -0.14
CA GLU A 49 -7.63 -29.25 -0.10
C GLU A 49 -8.01 -30.10 -1.34
N ILE A 50 -9.13 -29.76 -1.99
CA ILE A 50 -9.67 -30.49 -3.15
C ILE A 50 -9.06 -29.97 -4.46
N LEU A 51 -8.40 -28.81 -4.43
CA LEU A 51 -7.77 -28.24 -5.62
C LEU A 51 -6.60 -29.11 -6.10
N SER A 52 -6.51 -29.27 -7.42
CA SER A 52 -5.30 -29.80 -8.06
C SER A 52 -4.11 -28.88 -7.75
N GLU A 53 -2.89 -29.36 -7.88
CA GLU A 53 -1.71 -28.51 -7.67
C GLU A 53 -1.70 -27.29 -8.59
N GLU A 54 -2.14 -27.45 -9.85
CA GLU A 54 -2.30 -26.33 -10.80
C GLU A 54 -3.40 -25.34 -10.35
N GLY A 55 -4.52 -25.85 -9.84
CA GLY A 55 -5.61 -25.02 -9.29
C GLY A 55 -5.19 -24.27 -8.03
N LYS A 56 -4.39 -24.89 -7.14
CA LYS A 56 -3.81 -24.22 -5.96
C LYS A 56 -2.91 -23.07 -6.36
N VAL A 57 -2.04 -23.28 -7.36
CA VAL A 57 -1.16 -22.23 -7.90
C VAL A 57 -1.98 -21.08 -8.48
N ALA A 58 -3.00 -21.38 -9.30
CA ALA A 58 -3.88 -20.38 -9.87
C ALA A 58 -4.64 -19.58 -8.79
N TYR A 59 -5.22 -20.28 -7.81
CA TYR A 59 -5.95 -19.65 -6.70
C TYR A 59 -5.05 -18.74 -5.88
N GLN A 60 -3.86 -19.22 -5.55
CA GLN A 60 -2.88 -18.47 -4.79
C GLN A 60 -2.39 -17.23 -5.55
N LEU A 61 -2.20 -17.34 -6.86
CA LEU A 61 -1.84 -16.21 -7.72
C LEU A 61 -2.92 -15.12 -7.67
N LEU A 62 -4.19 -15.51 -7.79
CA LEU A 62 -5.32 -14.57 -7.72
C LEU A 62 -5.45 -13.93 -6.34
N LEU A 63 -5.34 -14.73 -5.28
CA LEU A 63 -5.42 -14.23 -3.92
C LEU A 63 -4.28 -13.25 -3.61
N ASN A 64 -3.07 -13.51 -4.10
CA ASN A 64 -1.95 -12.57 -3.99
C ASN A 64 -2.30 -11.21 -4.63
N HIS A 65 -2.74 -11.21 -5.90
CA HIS A 65 -3.07 -9.97 -6.61
C HIS A 65 -4.23 -9.23 -5.93
N PHE A 66 -5.28 -9.95 -5.53
CA PHE A 66 -6.40 -9.37 -4.82
C PHE A 66 -5.97 -8.68 -3.52
N LEU A 67 -5.22 -9.37 -2.67
CA LEU A 67 -4.73 -8.81 -1.42
C LEU A 67 -3.77 -7.64 -1.68
N HIS A 68 -2.86 -7.75 -2.65
CA HIS A 68 -1.92 -6.69 -3.04
C HIS A 68 -2.64 -5.38 -3.38
N GLU A 69 -3.66 -5.44 -4.24
CA GLU A 69 -4.42 -4.24 -4.62
C GLU A 69 -5.25 -3.70 -3.46
N VAL A 70 -5.87 -4.56 -2.65
CA VAL A 70 -6.59 -4.14 -1.44
C VAL A 70 -5.65 -3.39 -0.47
N LEU A 71 -4.39 -3.82 -0.33
CA LEU A 71 -3.41 -3.12 0.49
C LEU A 71 -3.03 -1.75 -0.10
N HIS A 72 -2.91 -1.62 -1.42
CA HIS A 72 -2.78 -0.31 -2.07
C HIS A 72 -4.00 0.59 -1.82
N MET A 73 -5.21 0.03 -1.77
CA MET A 73 -6.41 0.77 -1.38
C MET A 73 -6.34 1.27 0.06
N PHE A 74 -5.62 0.59 0.97
CA PHE A 74 -5.31 1.09 2.32
C PHE A 74 -4.12 2.03 2.38
N GLY A 75 -3.34 2.14 1.30
CA GLY A 75 -2.31 3.17 1.14
C GLY A 75 -0.90 2.63 1.23
N ALA A 76 -0.77 1.31 1.24
CA ALA A 76 0.51 0.65 1.12
C ALA A 76 1.17 0.98 -0.22
N PHE A 77 2.50 0.93 -0.25
CA PHE A 77 3.32 1.02 -1.44
C PHE A 77 4.08 -0.29 -1.63
N HIS A 78 4.77 -0.43 -2.76
CA HIS A 78 5.57 -1.61 -3.02
C HIS A 78 6.72 -1.73 -2.01
N SER A 79 7.00 -2.97 -1.62
CA SER A 79 8.08 -3.35 -0.73
C SER A 79 9.07 -4.27 -1.45
N ASP A 80 10.22 -4.50 -0.84
CA ASP A 80 11.17 -5.52 -1.28
C ASP A 80 10.86 -6.90 -0.66
N SER A 81 9.91 -6.97 0.27
CA SER A 81 9.49 -8.20 0.95
C SER A 81 7.96 -8.29 1.10
N GLY A 82 7.50 -9.48 1.50
CA GLY A 82 6.08 -9.75 1.74
C GLY A 82 5.23 -9.64 0.47
N ILE A 83 3.92 -9.59 0.67
CA ILE A 83 2.94 -9.54 -0.43
C ILE A 83 3.04 -8.26 -1.27
N MET A 84 3.61 -7.18 -0.71
CA MET A 84 3.84 -5.93 -1.44
C MET A 84 5.07 -5.98 -2.35
N SER A 85 5.85 -7.07 -2.35
CA SER A 85 6.95 -7.29 -3.31
C SER A 85 6.52 -7.99 -4.60
N GLY A 86 5.31 -8.57 -4.60
CA GLY A 86 4.76 -9.35 -5.70
C GLY A 86 4.10 -10.63 -5.19
N VAL A 87 4.09 -11.66 -6.03
CA VAL A 87 3.48 -12.95 -5.70
C VAL A 87 4.36 -13.72 -4.72
N ILE A 88 3.81 -14.07 -3.55
CA ILE A 88 4.49 -14.85 -2.52
C ILE A 88 3.81 -16.18 -2.24
N GLN A 89 4.50 -17.04 -1.49
CA GLN A 89 3.90 -18.25 -0.97
C GLN A 89 2.90 -17.92 0.16
N LEU A 90 1.59 -18.14 -0.04
CA LEU A 90 0.56 -17.85 0.97
C LEU A 90 0.23 -19.08 1.82
N PHE A 91 0.26 -20.27 1.23
CA PHE A 91 -0.07 -21.53 1.88
C PHE A 91 1.19 -22.39 1.92
N ASP A 92 1.61 -22.84 3.11
CA ASP A 92 2.62 -23.88 3.24
C ASP A 92 1.94 -25.25 3.24
N ARG A 93 2.66 -26.28 2.80
CA ARG A 93 2.16 -27.68 2.75
C ARG A 93 1.87 -28.26 4.14
N SER A 94 2.32 -27.59 5.20
CA SER A 94 2.26 -28.07 6.58
C SER A 94 1.15 -27.43 7.42
N ASP A 95 0.60 -26.29 7.00
CA ASP A 95 -0.36 -25.52 7.79
C ASP A 95 -1.43 -24.92 6.86
N ASN A 96 -2.70 -25.30 7.08
CA ASN A 96 -3.84 -24.84 6.27
C ASN A 96 -4.25 -23.38 6.58
N GLY A 97 -3.51 -22.69 7.44
CA GLY A 97 -3.81 -21.32 7.88
C GLY A 97 -2.97 -20.29 7.15
N PHE A 98 -3.63 -19.32 6.51
CA PHE A 98 -2.99 -18.07 6.08
C PHE A 98 -3.29 -16.96 7.09
N GLN A 99 -2.23 -16.33 7.61
CA GLN A 99 -2.34 -15.13 8.43
C GLN A 99 -1.72 -13.96 7.67
N LEU A 100 -2.55 -13.01 7.23
CA LEU A 100 -2.10 -11.87 6.43
C LEU A 100 -0.98 -11.09 7.11
N ILE A 101 -1.04 -10.91 8.42
CA ILE A 101 -0.04 -10.15 9.19
C ILE A 101 1.39 -10.70 9.01
N ASN A 102 1.55 -12.02 8.84
CA ASN A 102 2.85 -12.66 8.65
C ASN A 102 3.40 -12.46 7.22
N ALA A 103 2.55 -12.03 6.29
CA ALA A 103 2.89 -11.75 4.90
C ALA A 103 3.10 -10.25 4.62
N LEU A 104 2.86 -9.37 5.60
CA LEU A 104 3.09 -7.93 5.48
C LEU A 104 4.50 -7.58 5.98
N ASP A 105 5.13 -6.61 5.33
CA ASP A 105 6.27 -5.91 5.94
C ASP A 105 5.79 -4.93 7.02
N ASP A 106 6.68 -4.53 7.93
CA ASP A 106 6.35 -3.68 9.08
C ASP A 106 5.68 -2.35 8.68
N ILE A 107 6.14 -1.74 7.58
CA ILE A 107 5.63 -0.44 7.12
C ILE A 107 4.19 -0.63 6.62
N THR A 108 3.96 -1.63 5.77
CA THR A 108 2.62 -1.96 5.28
C THR A 108 1.67 -2.36 6.42
N ALA A 109 2.13 -3.19 7.36
CA ALA A 109 1.32 -3.58 8.51
C ALA A 109 0.89 -2.37 9.34
N LYS A 110 1.80 -1.41 9.56
CA LYS A 110 1.49 -0.16 10.27
C LYS A 110 0.48 0.69 9.50
N ILE A 111 0.69 0.89 8.20
CA ILE A 111 -0.20 1.69 7.35
C ILE A 111 -1.62 1.14 7.39
N VAL A 112 -1.77 -0.17 7.18
CA VAL A 112 -3.06 -0.84 7.15
C VAL A 112 -3.73 -0.79 8.52
N SER A 113 -2.98 -1.07 9.59
CA SER A 113 -3.54 -1.07 10.95
C SER A 113 -4.09 0.31 11.35
N GLU A 114 -3.33 1.37 11.11
CA GLU A 114 -3.78 2.76 11.37
C GLU A 114 -4.97 3.14 10.50
N THR A 115 -4.96 2.69 9.24
CA THR A 115 -6.07 2.91 8.32
C THR A 115 -7.32 2.16 8.74
N LEU A 116 -7.22 1.06 9.49
CA LEU A 116 -8.37 0.25 9.91
C LEU A 116 -9.03 0.70 11.22
N LEU A 117 -8.38 1.54 12.03
CA LEU A 117 -8.93 2.03 13.30
C LEU A 117 -10.32 2.69 13.14
N ASP A 118 -11.22 2.41 14.10
CA ASP A 118 -12.64 2.84 14.06
C ASP A 118 -12.86 4.34 14.31
N GLU A 119 -11.85 5.06 14.79
CA GLU A 119 -11.94 6.50 15.03
C GLU A 119 -11.74 7.28 13.72
N ILE A 120 -12.70 8.12 13.36
CA ILE A 120 -12.72 8.86 12.08
C ILE A 120 -12.36 10.32 12.32
N PHE A 121 -11.24 10.76 11.75
CA PHE A 121 -10.96 12.19 11.63
C PHE A 121 -11.69 12.76 10.40
N ASN A 122 -12.83 13.40 10.63
CA ASN A 122 -13.64 14.04 9.57
C ASN A 122 -13.02 15.31 8.97
N LYS A 123 -11.79 15.68 9.39
CA LYS A 123 -11.07 16.86 8.91
C LYS A 123 -9.69 16.47 8.43
N SER A 124 -9.22 17.11 7.37
CA SER A 124 -7.83 16.95 6.93
C SER A 124 -6.90 17.51 8.02
N PRO A 125 -5.81 16.80 8.38
CA PRO A 125 -4.82 17.32 9.31
C PRO A 125 -4.26 18.65 8.79
N SER A 126 -4.11 19.62 9.68
CA SER A 126 -3.45 20.88 9.39
C SER A 126 -1.95 20.70 9.53
N VAL A 127 -1.25 20.59 8.39
CA VAL A 127 0.19 20.32 8.38
C VAL A 127 1.00 21.52 7.92
N ILE A 128 2.01 21.88 8.70
CA ILE A 128 3.07 22.81 8.34
C ILE A 128 4.27 21.97 7.91
N MET A 129 4.76 22.22 6.71
CA MET A 129 5.96 21.58 6.17
C MET A 129 6.96 22.65 5.77
N SER A 130 8.22 22.46 6.17
CA SER A 130 9.33 23.30 5.72
C SER A 130 10.53 22.44 5.38
N PHE A 131 11.19 22.77 4.27
CA PHE A 131 12.42 22.11 3.85
C PHE A 131 13.57 23.08 3.70
N ASP A 132 14.63 22.86 4.48
CA ASP A 132 15.87 23.59 4.35
C ASP A 132 16.80 22.85 3.38
N ARG A 133 17.12 23.51 2.26
CA ARG A 133 18.00 22.96 1.21
C ARG A 133 19.47 22.98 1.62
N GLU A 134 19.89 23.89 2.49
CA GLU A 134 21.28 24.01 2.93
C GLU A 134 21.64 22.86 3.87
N SER A 135 20.76 22.57 4.83
CA SER A 135 20.92 21.45 5.77
C SER A 135 20.30 20.13 5.29
N ASN A 136 19.65 20.12 4.11
CA ASN A 136 18.90 18.98 3.55
C ASN A 136 17.89 18.41 4.56
N SER A 137 17.14 19.29 5.22
CA SER A 137 16.35 18.95 6.39
C SER A 137 14.85 19.18 6.18
N LEU A 138 14.06 18.17 6.53
CA LEU A 138 12.61 18.19 6.49
C LEU A 138 12.06 18.35 7.90
N TYR A 139 11.22 19.37 8.08
CA TYR A 139 10.41 19.56 9.28
C TYR A 139 8.92 19.47 8.93
N LEU A 140 8.16 18.81 9.80
CA LEU A 140 6.73 18.64 9.74
C LEU A 140 6.13 18.96 11.11
N SER A 141 5.03 19.70 11.13
CA SER A 141 4.22 19.94 12.32
C SER A 141 2.74 19.77 11.97
N SER A 142 1.96 19.19 12.87
CA SER A 142 0.58 18.81 12.62
C SER A 142 -0.27 18.92 13.88
N ASP A 143 -1.55 19.23 13.71
CA ASP A 143 -2.56 19.19 14.77
C ASP A 143 -3.00 17.76 15.13
N ILE A 144 -2.69 16.79 14.27
CA ILE A 144 -2.84 15.35 14.52
C ILE A 144 -1.45 14.72 14.65
N GLU A 145 -1.32 13.77 15.57
CA GLU A 145 -0.08 13.02 15.79
C GLU A 145 0.39 12.30 14.51
N ILE A 146 1.66 12.49 14.16
CA ILE A 146 2.35 11.82 13.06
C ILE A 146 2.79 10.45 13.57
N VAL A 147 2.38 9.38 12.89
CA VAL A 147 2.68 7.99 13.27
C VAL A 147 3.80 7.37 12.45
N LEU A 148 3.93 7.79 11.19
CA LEU A 148 4.87 7.23 10.24
C LEU A 148 5.27 8.26 9.20
N VAL A 149 6.57 8.39 8.95
CA VAL A 149 7.14 9.15 7.83
C VAL A 149 8.01 8.21 7.00
N VAL A 150 7.73 8.09 5.71
CA VAL A 150 8.46 7.22 4.77
C VAL A 150 8.92 8.03 3.57
N PHE A 151 10.21 7.96 3.26
CA PHE A 151 10.69 8.42 1.96
C PHE A 151 10.44 7.33 0.92
N LEU A 152 9.95 7.74 -0.25
CA LEU A 152 9.59 6.86 -1.36
C LEU A 152 10.51 7.13 -2.55
N LYS A 153 10.74 6.07 -3.33
CA LYS A 153 11.33 6.16 -4.67
C LYS A 153 10.37 5.51 -5.65
N GLN A 154 9.85 6.30 -6.59
CA GLN A 154 8.80 5.93 -7.51
C GLN A 154 7.55 5.46 -6.74
N THR A 155 7.30 4.16 -6.72
CA THR A 155 6.18 3.52 -6.01
C THR A 155 6.65 2.56 -4.91
N ARG A 156 7.91 2.66 -4.47
CA ARG A 156 8.53 1.77 -3.47
C ARG A 156 8.93 2.48 -2.19
N TYR A 157 8.84 1.78 -1.07
CA TYR A 157 9.45 2.20 0.18
C TYR A 157 10.97 2.31 0.04
N THR A 158 11.57 3.34 0.62
CA THR A 158 13.02 3.37 0.83
C THR A 158 13.36 2.85 2.22
N LYS A 159 14.65 2.62 2.49
CA LYS A 159 15.14 2.26 3.83
C LYS A 159 15.07 3.39 4.85
N LYS A 160 14.68 4.61 4.43
CA LYS A 160 14.61 5.78 5.31
C LYS A 160 13.15 6.04 5.69
N PHE A 161 12.75 5.45 6.82
CA PHE A 161 11.45 5.60 7.41
C PHE A 161 11.55 5.78 8.93
N PHE A 162 10.52 6.37 9.52
CA PHE A 162 10.48 6.72 10.93
C PHE A 162 9.10 6.43 11.49
N TYR A 163 9.04 5.53 12.47
CA TYR A 163 7.89 5.46 13.37
C TYR A 163 8.03 6.56 14.40
N CYS A 164 7.00 7.37 14.54
CA CYS A 164 6.97 8.47 15.49
C CYS A 164 5.57 8.52 16.11
N TYR A 165 5.43 9.21 17.24
CA TYR A 165 4.14 9.47 17.89
C TYR A 165 4.26 10.89 18.45
N THR A 166 4.23 11.86 17.54
CA THR A 166 4.54 13.25 17.82
C THR A 166 3.77 14.18 16.89
N SER A 167 3.43 15.37 17.37
CA SER A 167 2.89 16.44 16.53
C SER A 167 3.98 17.16 15.72
N GLU A 168 5.26 16.98 16.07
CA GLU A 168 6.39 17.62 15.39
C GLU A 168 7.48 16.61 15.05
N PHE A 169 7.91 16.60 13.79
CA PHE A 169 8.91 15.68 13.28
C PHE A 169 9.99 16.44 12.50
N HIS A 170 11.25 16.05 12.71
CA HIS A 170 12.40 16.65 12.06
C HIS A 170 13.43 15.59 11.68
N CYS A 171 13.91 15.62 10.44
CA CYS A 171 14.99 14.74 10.01
C CYS A 171 15.84 15.36 8.89
N THR A 172 17.01 14.77 8.65
CA THR A 172 17.75 14.96 7.40
C THR A 172 17.19 14.04 6.33
N ALA A 173 16.83 14.55 5.16
CA ALA A 173 16.33 13.74 4.05
C ALA A 173 17.44 12.81 3.47
N PRO A 174 17.09 11.74 2.74
CA PRO A 174 18.06 10.99 1.93
C PRO A 174 18.71 11.88 0.86
N GLY A 175 19.73 11.34 0.18
CA GLY A 175 20.35 12.02 -0.96
C GLY A 175 19.33 12.30 -2.06
N LYS A 176 19.48 13.40 -2.80
CA LYS A 176 18.49 13.89 -3.77
C LYS A 176 18.02 12.83 -4.78
N SER A 177 18.90 11.93 -5.20
CA SER A 177 18.57 10.85 -6.16
C SER A 177 17.86 9.66 -5.54
N GLU A 178 17.91 9.48 -4.23
CA GLU A 178 17.44 8.28 -3.51
C GLU A 178 15.94 8.31 -3.21
N TRP A 179 15.28 9.46 -3.37
CA TRP A 179 13.86 9.62 -3.13
C TRP A 179 13.25 10.59 -4.16
N ASP A 180 11.95 10.48 -4.37
CA ASP A 180 11.16 11.41 -5.18
C ASP A 180 9.82 11.77 -4.53
N ALA A 181 9.49 11.16 -3.40
CA ALA A 181 8.36 11.54 -2.58
C ALA A 181 8.53 11.22 -1.09
N VAL A 182 7.65 11.79 -0.26
CA VAL A 182 7.48 11.51 1.15
C VAL A 182 6.02 11.19 1.40
N PHE A 183 5.77 10.07 2.06
CA PHE A 183 4.48 9.69 2.61
C PHE A 183 4.49 9.91 4.12
N VAL A 184 3.44 10.56 4.61
CA VAL A 184 3.24 10.84 6.03
C VAL A 184 1.89 10.27 6.42
N GLN A 185 1.88 9.38 7.41
CA GLN A 185 0.67 8.89 8.03
C GLN A 185 0.50 9.50 9.41
N PHE A 186 -0.75 9.80 9.72
CA PHE A 186 -1.20 10.34 10.98
C PHE A 186 -1.99 9.28 11.73
N LEU A 187 -2.16 9.51 13.03
CA LEU A 187 -3.06 8.73 13.85
C LEU A 187 -4.46 8.71 13.20
N TYR A 188 -5.15 7.58 13.28
CA TYR A 188 -6.48 7.37 12.69
C TYR A 188 -6.50 7.32 11.16
N GLY A 189 -5.39 6.91 10.55
CA GLY A 189 -5.37 6.48 9.14
C GLY A 189 -5.29 7.59 8.10
N ALA A 190 -5.46 8.86 8.48
CA ALA A 190 -5.24 9.98 7.57
C ALA A 190 -3.79 9.97 7.05
N SER A 191 -3.60 10.29 5.78
CA SER A 191 -2.26 10.33 5.20
C SER A 191 -2.12 11.39 4.12
N ILE A 192 -0.89 11.84 3.95
CA ILE A 192 -0.52 12.91 3.04
C ILE A 192 0.71 12.48 2.25
N TYR A 193 0.72 12.81 0.97
CA TYR A 193 1.80 12.51 0.04
C TYR A 193 2.35 13.81 -0.54
N TYR A 194 3.68 13.92 -0.51
CA TYR A 194 4.45 15.01 -1.07
C TYR A 194 5.43 14.47 -2.10
N THR A 195 5.44 15.03 -3.29
CA THR A 195 6.55 14.89 -4.22
C THR A 195 7.74 15.71 -3.73
N GLN A 196 8.95 15.29 -4.09
CA GLN A 196 10.18 16.04 -3.83
C GLN A 196 10.10 17.46 -4.39
N SER A 197 9.47 17.63 -5.56
CA SER A 197 9.23 18.96 -6.15
C SER A 197 8.35 19.84 -5.26
N SER A 198 7.26 19.28 -4.71
CA SER A 198 6.36 20.01 -3.82
C SER A 198 7.03 20.39 -2.50
N ILE A 199 7.85 19.51 -1.93
CA ILE A 199 8.68 19.82 -0.75
C ILE A 199 9.65 20.97 -1.05
N TYR A 200 10.37 20.88 -2.17
CA TYR A 200 11.34 21.91 -2.56
C TYR A 200 10.72 23.27 -2.87
N ASN A 201 9.42 23.32 -3.15
CA ASN A 201 8.67 24.53 -3.42
C ASN A 201 7.72 24.91 -2.27
N ASN A 202 7.87 24.30 -1.08
CA ASN A 202 7.05 24.56 0.11
C ASN A 202 5.53 24.54 -0.18
N ARG A 203 5.07 23.55 -0.97
CA ARG A 203 3.64 23.36 -1.27
C ARG A 203 2.95 22.56 -0.17
N VAL A 204 1.63 22.74 -0.05
CA VAL A 204 0.80 22.19 1.04
C VAL A 204 0.80 20.66 1.08
N PHE A 205 0.46 20.00 -0.03
CA PHE A 205 0.66 18.57 -0.29
C PHE A 205 0.16 18.25 -1.71
N ASP A 206 0.58 17.12 -2.28
CA ASP A 206 0.12 16.70 -3.62
C ASP A 206 -1.12 15.81 -3.56
N ARG A 207 -1.20 14.94 -2.54
CA ARG A 207 -2.38 14.10 -2.31
C ARG A 207 -2.67 14.01 -0.81
N PHE A 208 -3.96 14.04 -0.49
CA PHE A 208 -4.47 13.75 0.84
C PHE A 208 -5.42 12.56 0.75
N ARG A 209 -5.35 11.69 1.75
CA ARG A 209 -6.32 10.63 1.99
C ARG A 209 -6.89 10.82 3.39
N GLY A 210 -8.18 11.14 3.43
CA GLY A 210 -9.02 10.94 4.62
C GLY A 210 -9.64 9.55 4.58
N ARG A 211 -10.26 9.13 5.68
CA ARG A 211 -11.13 7.95 5.70
C ARG A 211 -12.59 8.37 5.54
#